data_AF-A0A1G0RL57-F1
#
_entry.id   AF-A0A1G0RL57-F1
#
_cell.length_a   1.000
_cell.length_b   1.000
_cell.length_c   1.000
_cell.angle_alpha   90.00
_cell.angle_beta   90.00
_cell.angle_gamma   90.00
#
_symmetry.space_group_name_H-M   'P 1'
#
loop_
_entity.id
_entity.type
_entity.pdbx_description
1 polymer ?
#
loop_
_entity_poly.entity_id
_entity_poly.type
_entity_poly.pdbx_seq_one_letter_code
_entity_poly.pdbx_strand_id
1 'polypeptide(L)'
;MQSIKIFTLNLSLYFRRAFSFNKFFILLFFIFNISNIIGQEENKRAYPEVNIPGTHVREIYSSIVDQEYKLYINLPRYYDDPNRTFPVVYLLDAQWDFSLVSAIYGQQYYDGFLPELIIVGITWGGSNPNADYLRARDFTPTNIKQLANSGNAPKFFEFIKEELIPFIESNYKASRTDRTLMGSSFGGLFTLYTFLNHTGLFNRYVLTSPALGWDNGIIYKYENNYAEKNKDLPAKLYMAVGGLESNLPDFEKFAQQLQNRNYNEFEMGTRILEGIGHSGSKAEGFTRGLQFVFSKPSLNLDDNILQQYTGTYELSSKIRINIVVENNNLYVLLPDNSKIILQAETESDFYVNGEYSNAHFQKDDSGKVTGFKLQRYNREEFVTKITDDKK
;
A
#
# COMPACT_ATOMS: atom_id res chain seq x y z
N MET A 1 27.65 -75.76 -21.17
CA MET A 1 29.08 -75.47 -21.41
C MET A 1 29.50 -74.43 -20.40
N GLN A 2 30.19 -74.88 -19.36
CA GLN A 2 31.60 -74.58 -19.12
C GLN A 2 31.78 -73.15 -18.56
N SER A 3 31.79 -72.90 -17.24
CA SER A 3 32.74 -73.33 -16.19
C SER A 3 33.91 -72.37 -16.01
N ILE A 4 34.30 -72.18 -14.72
CA ILE A 4 35.68 -72.02 -14.21
C ILE A 4 36.25 -70.58 -14.23
N LYS A 5 36.91 -70.04 -13.20
CA LYS A 5 37.37 -70.57 -11.90
C LYS A 5 37.68 -69.41 -10.93
N ILE A 6 37.40 -69.66 -9.66
CA ILE A 6 37.99 -69.03 -8.48
C ILE A 6 39.44 -69.51 -8.33
N PHE A 7 40.34 -68.62 -7.92
CA PHE A 7 41.65 -68.97 -7.36
C PHE A 7 41.56 -68.98 -5.83
N THR A 8 41.79 -70.15 -5.27
CA THR A 8 41.94 -70.48 -3.85
C THR A 8 43.30 -70.05 -3.31
N LEU A 9 43.40 -69.65 -2.04
CA LEU A 9 44.37 -70.26 -1.12
C LEU A 9 44.04 -70.05 0.38
N ASN A 10 43.76 -71.19 1.02
CA ASN A 10 44.07 -71.67 2.37
C ASN A 10 43.89 -70.82 3.65
N LEU A 11 42.84 -71.23 4.38
CA LEU A 11 42.75 -71.54 5.82
C LEU A 11 44.09 -71.55 6.59
N SER A 12 44.22 -70.72 7.63
CA SER A 12 43.74 -70.91 9.01
C SER A 12 44.55 -71.93 9.82
N LEU A 13 45.08 -71.48 10.97
CA LEU A 13 44.69 -71.99 12.29
C LEU A 13 45.52 -71.31 13.37
N TYR A 14 44.89 -70.51 14.23
CA TYR A 14 45.16 -70.54 15.67
C TYR A 14 43.88 -70.19 16.46
N PHE A 15 43.25 -71.25 16.95
CA PHE A 15 42.58 -71.41 18.25
C PHE A 15 41.23 -70.72 18.61
N ARG A 16 40.32 -71.62 19.04
CA ARG A 16 39.31 -71.56 20.13
C ARG A 16 37.86 -71.17 19.80
N ARG A 17 37.07 -72.24 19.61
CA ARG A 17 35.78 -72.58 20.26
C ARG A 17 34.86 -71.41 20.67
N ALA A 18 33.70 -71.30 20.02
CA ALA A 18 32.44 -71.82 20.58
C ALA A 18 31.33 -71.88 19.51
N PHE A 19 30.61 -73.00 19.54
CA PHE A 19 29.46 -73.39 18.72
C PHE A 19 28.29 -72.43 18.91
N SER A 20 27.76 -71.84 17.83
CA SER A 20 26.56 -72.25 17.06
C SER A 20 25.25 -72.24 17.86
N PHE A 21 24.41 -71.24 17.61
CA PHE A 21 22.96 -71.36 17.82
C PHE A 21 22.16 -70.66 16.72
N ASN A 22 21.24 -71.43 16.15
CA ASN A 22 20.00 -71.08 15.48
C ASN A 22 19.98 -70.43 14.08
N LYS A 23 19.77 -71.30 13.09
CA LYS A 23 19.18 -71.08 11.75
C LYS A 23 17.74 -70.50 11.76
N PHE A 24 17.27 -69.87 12.84
CA PHE A 24 15.95 -69.25 12.92
C PHE A 24 15.99 -67.72 12.71
N PHE A 25 17.17 -67.12 12.55
CA PHE A 25 17.34 -65.67 12.36
C PHE A 25 17.39 -65.19 10.90
N ILE A 26 17.43 -66.11 9.93
CA ILE A 26 17.61 -65.74 8.51
C ILE A 26 16.27 -65.41 7.81
N LEU A 27 15.13 -65.78 8.39
CA LEU A 27 13.80 -65.43 7.84
C LEU A 27 13.24 -64.08 8.35
N LEU A 28 13.77 -63.54 9.47
CA LEU A 28 13.41 -62.19 9.94
C LEU A 28 14.22 -61.07 9.27
N PHE A 29 15.35 -61.40 8.64
CA PHE A 29 16.21 -60.40 7.98
C PHE A 29 15.75 -60.02 6.57
N PHE A 30 14.86 -60.82 5.96
CA PHE A 30 14.28 -60.53 4.63
C PHE A 30 12.92 -59.83 4.68
N ILE A 31 12.23 -59.79 5.82
CA ILE A 31 10.98 -59.04 5.99
C ILE A 31 11.22 -57.64 6.61
N PHE A 32 12.42 -57.37 7.13
CA PHE A 32 12.84 -56.04 7.60
C PHE A 32 13.53 -55.16 6.53
N ASN A 33 13.59 -55.64 5.27
CA ASN A 33 14.23 -54.93 4.15
C ASN A 33 13.27 -54.62 2.98
N ILE A 34 11.95 -54.61 3.22
CA ILE A 34 10.95 -54.07 2.28
C ILE A 34 10.22 -52.84 2.85
N SER A 35 10.39 -52.55 4.15
CA SER A 35 9.79 -51.37 4.80
C SER A 35 10.50 -50.03 4.52
N ASN A 36 11.57 -50.01 3.73
CA ASN A 36 12.34 -48.80 3.42
C ASN A 36 12.37 -48.43 1.91
N ILE A 37 11.50 -49.03 1.08
CA ILE A 37 11.42 -48.73 -0.37
C ILE A 37 10.02 -48.21 -0.78
N ILE A 38 9.19 -47.75 0.17
CA ILE A 38 7.93 -47.04 -0.13
C ILE A 38 7.79 -45.80 0.77
N GLY A 39 8.82 -44.96 0.81
CA GLY A 39 8.85 -43.78 1.67
C GLY A 39 9.78 -42.65 1.23
N GLN A 40 10.18 -42.64 -0.04
CA GLN A 40 10.77 -41.45 -0.67
C GLN A 40 10.05 -41.21 -1.99
N GLU A 41 8.81 -40.73 -1.90
CA GLU A 41 8.43 -39.72 -2.89
C GLU A 41 9.36 -38.54 -2.65
N GLU A 42 10.19 -38.27 -3.65
CA GLU A 42 10.98 -37.06 -3.76
C GLU A 42 10.05 -35.85 -3.60
N ASN A 43 9.95 -35.32 -2.38
CA ASN A 43 9.54 -33.94 -2.22
C ASN A 43 10.68 -33.11 -2.80
N LYS A 44 10.55 -32.80 -4.09
CA LYS A 44 11.38 -31.87 -4.87
C LYS A 44 11.89 -30.79 -3.93
N ARG A 45 13.21 -30.54 -3.92
CA ARG A 45 13.82 -29.41 -3.21
C ARG A 45 13.01 -28.14 -3.54
N ALA A 46 12.09 -27.75 -2.66
CA ALA A 46 11.40 -26.49 -2.76
C ALA A 46 12.43 -25.45 -2.34
N TYR A 47 12.96 -24.71 -3.31
CA TYR A 47 13.66 -23.47 -3.00
C TYR A 47 12.70 -22.58 -2.19
N PRO A 48 13.18 -21.85 -1.18
CA PRO A 48 12.30 -20.98 -0.42
C PRO A 48 11.64 -19.97 -1.34
N GLU A 49 10.35 -19.71 -1.11
CA GLU A 49 9.62 -18.68 -1.86
C GLU A 49 10.20 -17.29 -1.56
N VAL A 50 10.07 -16.39 -2.54
CA VAL A 50 10.41 -14.98 -2.33
C VAL A 50 9.35 -14.36 -1.44
N ASN A 51 9.79 -13.80 -0.31
CA ASN A 51 8.94 -13.06 0.61
C ASN A 51 9.11 -11.56 0.42
N ILE A 52 8.01 -10.79 0.52
CA ILE A 52 8.06 -9.33 0.59
C ILE A 52 8.28 -8.93 2.06
N PRO A 53 9.39 -8.26 2.42
CA PRO A 53 9.67 -7.88 3.81
C PRO A 53 8.59 -6.98 4.41
N GLY A 54 8.30 -7.17 5.70
CA GLY A 54 7.29 -6.38 6.41
C GLY A 54 5.85 -6.72 6.02
N THR A 55 5.63 -7.87 5.39
CA THR A 55 4.30 -8.33 5.00
C THR A 55 3.91 -9.66 5.65
N HIS A 56 2.60 -9.84 5.84
CA HIS A 56 2.02 -11.10 6.32
C HIS A 56 0.57 -11.25 5.87
N VAL A 57 0.04 -12.47 5.98
CA VAL A 57 -1.35 -12.78 5.66
C VAL A 57 -2.18 -12.87 6.95
N ARG A 58 -3.41 -12.35 6.89
CA ARG A 58 -4.46 -12.65 7.87
C ARG A 58 -5.67 -13.23 7.15
N GLU A 59 -6.44 -14.01 7.87
CA GLU A 59 -7.73 -14.52 7.40
C GLU A 59 -8.84 -13.88 8.24
N ILE A 60 -9.96 -13.59 7.58
CA ILE A 60 -11.17 -13.10 8.21
C ILE A 60 -12.36 -13.74 7.51
N TYR A 61 -13.29 -14.30 8.29
CA TYR A 61 -14.55 -14.78 7.75
C TYR A 61 -15.63 -13.71 7.94
N SER A 62 -16.31 -13.36 6.86
CA SER A 62 -17.44 -12.44 6.87
C SER A 62 -18.74 -13.21 7.07
N SER A 63 -19.45 -12.89 8.15
CA SER A 63 -20.81 -13.38 8.37
C SER A 63 -21.84 -12.66 7.50
N ILE A 64 -21.52 -11.42 7.08
CA ILE A 64 -22.37 -10.59 6.22
C ILE A 64 -22.42 -11.13 4.79
N VAL A 65 -21.27 -11.54 4.27
CA VAL A 65 -21.12 -12.03 2.89
C VAL A 65 -21.14 -13.56 2.81
N ASP A 66 -20.94 -14.25 3.94
CA ASP A 66 -20.70 -15.70 4.00
C ASP A 66 -19.48 -16.08 3.14
N GLN A 67 -18.34 -15.45 3.44
CA GLN A 67 -17.13 -15.57 2.65
C GLN A 67 -15.88 -15.43 3.54
N GLU A 68 -14.92 -16.34 3.38
CA GLU A 68 -13.58 -16.14 3.89
C GLU A 68 -12.79 -15.19 2.99
N TYR A 69 -12.13 -14.19 3.57
CA TYR A 69 -11.21 -13.30 2.90
C TYR A 69 -9.80 -13.50 3.44
N LYS A 70 -8.82 -13.32 2.55
CA LYS A 70 -7.40 -13.20 2.89
C LYS A 70 -7.01 -11.74 2.79
N LEU A 71 -6.32 -11.28 3.81
CA LEU A 71 -5.80 -9.93 3.91
C LEU A 71 -4.28 -9.99 3.78
N TYR A 72 -3.75 -9.33 2.77
CA TYR A 72 -2.31 -9.14 2.62
C TYR A 72 -1.95 -7.82 3.29
N ILE A 73 -1.17 -7.89 4.37
CA ILE A 73 -0.84 -6.73 5.19
C ILE A 73 0.58 -6.31 4.89
N ASN A 74 0.81 -5.04 4.60
CA ASN A 74 2.13 -4.41 4.62
C ASN A 74 2.20 -3.43 5.79
N LEU A 75 3.18 -3.61 6.68
CA LEU A 75 3.43 -2.71 7.79
C LEU A 75 4.53 -1.70 7.43
N PRO A 76 4.36 -0.42 7.81
CA PRO A 76 5.37 0.58 7.55
C PRO A 76 6.65 0.35 8.36
N ARG A 77 7.73 1.03 7.99
CA ARG A 77 8.90 1.13 8.85
C ARG A 77 8.53 1.81 10.17
N TYR A 78 9.26 1.48 11.23
CA TYR A 78 9.06 2.04 12.57
C TYR A 78 7.66 1.79 13.16
N TYR A 79 6.99 0.73 12.70
CA TYR A 79 5.70 0.30 13.24
C TYR A 79 5.74 0.00 14.74
N ASP A 80 6.90 -0.39 15.29
CA ASP A 80 7.04 -0.78 16.69
C ASP A 80 6.87 0.38 17.68
N ASP A 81 6.99 1.64 17.25
CA ASP A 81 6.78 2.80 18.11
C ASP A 81 5.34 2.82 18.68
N PRO A 82 5.14 2.68 20.00
CA PRO A 82 3.81 2.56 20.61
C PRO A 82 2.97 3.84 20.49
N ASN A 83 3.58 4.99 20.22
CA ASN A 83 2.88 6.28 20.18
C ASN A 83 2.38 6.65 18.78
N ARG A 84 2.62 5.80 17.77
CA ARG A 84 2.26 6.09 16.38
C ARG A 84 0.98 5.39 15.96
N THR A 85 0.18 6.10 15.18
CA THR A 85 -0.94 5.57 14.40
C THR A 85 -0.74 5.90 12.92
N PHE A 86 -1.10 4.98 12.04
CA PHE A 86 -0.79 5.06 10.61
C PHE A 86 -2.06 5.13 9.77
N PRO A 87 -2.10 5.98 8.71
CA PRO A 87 -3.14 5.90 7.70
C PRO A 87 -3.19 4.52 7.05
N VAL A 88 -4.39 4.11 6.63
CA VAL A 88 -4.61 2.77 6.06
C VAL A 88 -5.07 2.86 4.61
N VAL A 89 -4.37 2.14 3.72
CA VAL A 89 -4.79 1.93 2.33
C VAL A 89 -5.44 0.56 2.21
N TYR A 90 -6.74 0.54 1.93
CA TYR A 90 -7.50 -0.66 1.59
C TYR A 90 -7.43 -0.87 0.09
N LEU A 91 -6.66 -1.89 -0.32
CA LEU A 91 -6.40 -2.23 -1.71
C LEU A 91 -7.26 -3.41 -2.14
N LEU A 92 -8.13 -3.19 -3.11
CA LEU A 92 -8.90 -4.26 -3.75
C LEU A 92 -8.01 -5.09 -4.69
N ASP A 93 -8.45 -6.30 -5.03
CA ASP A 93 -7.74 -7.18 -5.99
C ASP A 93 -6.29 -7.53 -5.57
N ALA A 94 -6.05 -7.76 -4.27
CA ALA A 94 -4.72 -7.94 -3.72
C ALA A 94 -3.94 -9.13 -4.30
N GLN A 95 -4.62 -10.15 -4.82
CA GLN A 95 -3.99 -11.27 -5.53
C GLN A 95 -3.21 -10.85 -6.78
N TRP A 96 -3.59 -9.73 -7.40
CA TRP A 96 -2.90 -9.17 -8.57
C TRP A 96 -2.06 -7.95 -8.21
N ASP A 97 -2.56 -7.12 -7.29
CA ASP A 97 -2.05 -5.74 -7.16
C ASP A 97 -1.19 -5.50 -5.90
N PHE A 98 -1.18 -6.42 -4.92
CA PHE A 98 -0.48 -6.17 -3.65
C PHE A 98 1.03 -6.01 -3.80
N SER A 99 1.68 -6.88 -4.59
CA SER A 99 3.13 -6.79 -4.81
C SER A 99 3.52 -5.50 -5.55
N LEU A 100 2.73 -5.11 -6.55
CA LEU A 100 2.89 -3.85 -7.27
C LEU A 100 2.76 -2.65 -6.33
N VAL A 101 1.68 -2.57 -5.56
CA VAL A 101 1.43 -1.44 -4.65
C VAL A 101 2.44 -1.40 -3.51
N SER A 102 2.87 -2.56 -2.99
CA SER A 102 3.94 -2.63 -1.99
C SER A 102 5.26 -2.07 -2.54
N ALA A 103 5.58 -2.34 -3.81
CA ALA A 103 6.78 -1.80 -4.45
C ALA A 103 6.67 -0.28 -4.72
N ILE A 104 5.51 0.18 -5.19
CA ILE A 104 5.20 1.61 -5.36
C ILE A 104 5.37 2.33 -4.03
N TYR A 105 4.73 1.85 -2.96
CA TYR A 105 4.81 2.46 -1.64
C TYR A 105 6.25 2.57 -1.14
N GLY A 106 7.05 1.50 -1.27
CA GLY A 106 8.46 1.52 -0.84
C GLY A 106 9.28 2.62 -1.53
N GLN A 107 9.09 2.82 -2.83
CA GLN A 107 9.78 3.88 -3.59
C GLN A 107 9.27 5.27 -3.18
N GLN A 108 7.95 5.45 -3.14
CA GLN A 108 7.34 6.76 -2.86
C GLN A 108 7.55 7.22 -1.42
N TYR A 109 7.63 6.30 -0.46
CA TYR A 109 8.02 6.61 0.92
C TYR A 109 9.50 7.01 1.00
N TYR A 110 10.38 6.31 0.29
CA TYR A 110 11.81 6.65 0.24
C TYR A 110 12.03 8.04 -0.37
N ASP A 111 11.26 8.40 -1.39
CA ASP A 111 11.31 9.74 -1.99
C ASP A 111 10.48 10.77 -1.21
N GLY A 112 9.92 10.42 -0.04
CA GLY A 112 9.19 11.36 0.83
C GLY A 112 7.83 11.85 0.31
N PHE A 113 7.29 11.24 -0.76
CA PHE A 113 5.97 11.57 -1.29
C PHE A 113 4.83 10.99 -0.46
N LEU A 114 5.06 9.86 0.20
CA LEU A 114 4.06 9.20 1.04
C LEU A 114 4.50 9.18 2.50
N PRO A 115 3.56 9.32 3.45
CA PRO A 115 3.85 9.05 4.85
C PRO A 115 4.01 7.54 5.07
N GLU A 116 4.32 7.12 6.29
CA GLU A 116 4.20 5.72 6.67
C GLU A 116 2.74 5.23 6.60
N LEU A 117 2.49 4.17 5.83
CA LEU A 117 1.16 3.60 5.58
C LEU A 117 1.09 2.14 6.02
N ILE A 118 -0.07 1.73 6.54
CA ILE A 118 -0.48 0.32 6.55
C ILE A 118 -1.22 0.04 5.23
N ILE A 119 -0.82 -0.98 4.48
CA ILE A 119 -1.57 -1.43 3.31
C ILE A 119 -2.29 -2.72 3.67
N VAL A 120 -3.61 -2.72 3.48
CA VAL A 120 -4.50 -3.87 3.67
C VAL A 120 -5.04 -4.26 2.31
N GLY A 121 -4.36 -5.21 1.67
CA GLY A 121 -4.83 -5.84 0.44
C GLY A 121 -5.94 -6.85 0.74
N ILE A 122 -7.07 -6.75 0.03
CA ILE A 122 -8.23 -7.63 0.19
C ILE A 122 -8.27 -8.61 -0.99
N THR A 123 -8.28 -9.90 -0.69
CA THR A 123 -8.55 -10.97 -1.65
C THR A 123 -9.39 -12.07 -1.01
N TRP A 124 -9.81 -13.05 -1.79
CA TRP A 124 -10.73 -14.11 -1.34
C TRP A 124 -9.95 -15.32 -0.81
N GLY A 125 -10.44 -15.88 0.30
CA GLY A 125 -9.96 -17.09 0.96
C GLY A 125 -10.86 -18.30 0.71
N GLY A 126 -10.68 -19.35 1.50
CA GLY A 126 -11.38 -20.63 1.39
C GLY A 126 -10.73 -21.60 0.40
N SER A 127 -11.41 -22.71 0.13
CA SER A 127 -10.91 -23.76 -0.77
C SER A 127 -11.06 -23.35 -2.24
N ASN A 128 -9.95 -23.11 -2.92
CA ASN A 128 -9.86 -22.76 -4.35
C ASN A 128 -10.79 -21.59 -4.78
N PRO A 129 -10.60 -20.38 -4.20
CA PRO A 129 -11.44 -19.24 -4.53
C PRO A 129 -11.28 -18.85 -6.00
N ASN A 130 -12.40 -18.70 -6.70
CA ASN A 130 -12.41 -18.11 -8.05
C ASN A 130 -12.51 -16.59 -7.92
N ALA A 131 -11.35 -15.93 -8.06
CA ALA A 131 -11.26 -14.48 -7.91
C ALA A 131 -12.16 -13.73 -8.90
N ASP A 132 -12.22 -14.11 -10.18
CA ASP A 132 -13.05 -13.41 -11.17
C ASP A 132 -14.55 -13.48 -10.82
N TYR A 133 -15.01 -14.65 -10.39
CA TYR A 133 -16.37 -14.86 -9.93
C TYR A 133 -16.65 -14.00 -8.68
N LEU A 134 -15.83 -14.11 -7.65
CA LEU A 134 -16.09 -13.41 -6.38
C LEU A 134 -15.94 -11.88 -6.52
N ARG A 135 -15.03 -11.42 -7.38
CA ARG A 135 -14.86 -10.03 -7.78
C ARG A 135 -16.11 -9.46 -8.42
N ALA A 136 -16.69 -10.18 -9.37
CA ALA A 136 -17.94 -9.78 -10.00
C ALA A 136 -19.06 -9.62 -8.97
N ARG A 137 -19.16 -10.54 -8.00
CA ARG A 137 -20.14 -10.46 -6.91
C ARG A 137 -19.92 -9.23 -6.05
N ASP A 138 -18.71 -9.05 -5.55
CA ASP A 138 -18.40 -8.08 -4.50
C ASP A 138 -18.23 -6.65 -5.01
N PHE A 139 -17.77 -6.46 -6.25
CA PHE A 139 -17.37 -5.12 -6.72
C PHE A 139 -18.39 -4.45 -7.63
N THR A 140 -19.47 -5.14 -7.99
CA THR A 140 -20.50 -4.57 -8.86
C THR A 140 -21.75 -4.18 -8.06
N PRO A 141 -22.28 -2.97 -8.25
CA PRO A 141 -23.35 -2.43 -7.40
C PRO A 141 -24.75 -2.88 -7.80
N THR A 142 -24.92 -3.38 -9.01
CA THR A 142 -26.19 -3.88 -9.53
C THR A 142 -25.98 -5.20 -10.26
N ASN A 143 -27.01 -6.05 -10.21
CA ASN A 143 -26.99 -7.33 -10.91
C ASN A 143 -27.32 -7.12 -12.39
N ILE A 144 -26.54 -7.71 -13.28
CA ILE A 144 -26.84 -7.78 -14.72
C ILE A 144 -26.99 -9.22 -15.18
N LYS A 145 -27.88 -9.46 -16.15
CA LYS A 145 -28.17 -10.81 -16.66
C LYS A 145 -26.94 -11.54 -17.21
N GLN A 146 -26.00 -10.79 -17.78
CA GLN A 146 -24.77 -11.30 -18.37
C GLN A 146 -23.81 -11.88 -17.33
N LEU A 147 -23.96 -11.48 -16.06
CA LEU A 147 -23.08 -11.87 -14.97
C LEU A 147 -23.92 -12.16 -13.74
N ALA A 148 -24.55 -13.34 -13.71
CA ALA A 148 -25.63 -13.66 -12.77
C ALA A 148 -25.26 -13.50 -11.28
N ASN A 149 -23.98 -13.62 -10.93
CA ASN A 149 -23.48 -13.50 -9.57
C ASN A 149 -23.13 -12.04 -9.17
N SER A 150 -23.30 -11.07 -10.06
CA SER A 150 -23.03 -9.64 -9.83
C SER A 150 -24.04 -8.96 -8.89
N GLY A 151 -23.74 -7.74 -8.44
CA GLY A 151 -24.68 -6.85 -7.77
C GLY A 151 -24.63 -6.83 -6.25
N ASN A 152 -23.59 -7.40 -5.64
CA ASN A 152 -23.50 -7.54 -4.19
C ASN A 152 -22.52 -6.56 -3.53
N ALA A 153 -22.09 -5.51 -4.23
CA ALA A 153 -21.31 -4.42 -3.61
C ALA A 153 -21.92 -3.86 -2.32
N PRO A 154 -23.25 -3.72 -2.17
CA PRO A 154 -23.81 -3.30 -0.88
C PRO A 154 -23.41 -4.21 0.28
N LYS A 155 -23.46 -5.54 0.12
CA LYS A 155 -23.05 -6.48 1.18
C LYS A 155 -21.53 -6.47 1.41
N PHE A 156 -20.76 -6.38 0.34
CA PHE A 156 -19.30 -6.30 0.45
C PHE A 156 -18.86 -5.01 1.16
N PHE A 157 -19.55 -3.89 0.90
CA PHE A 157 -19.35 -2.65 1.64
C PHE A 157 -19.67 -2.81 3.14
N GLU A 158 -20.79 -3.45 3.49
CA GLU A 158 -21.12 -3.71 4.89
C GLU A 158 -20.07 -4.61 5.57
N PHE A 159 -19.53 -5.62 4.88
CA PHE A 159 -18.35 -6.38 5.37
C PHE A 159 -17.16 -5.45 5.64
N ILE A 160 -16.82 -4.56 4.71
CA ILE A 160 -15.70 -3.63 4.89
C ILE A 160 -15.92 -2.77 6.13
N LYS A 161 -17.12 -2.22 6.29
CA LYS A 161 -17.49 -1.26 7.32
C LYS A 161 -17.61 -1.90 8.71
N GLU A 162 -18.30 -3.02 8.81
CA GLU A 162 -18.72 -3.61 10.09
C GLU A 162 -17.80 -4.73 10.57
N GLU A 163 -17.02 -5.35 9.69
CA GLU A 163 -16.15 -6.49 10.04
C GLU A 163 -14.67 -6.18 9.77
N LEU A 164 -14.31 -5.77 8.56
CA LEU A 164 -12.90 -5.59 8.17
C LEU A 164 -12.23 -4.39 8.86
N ILE A 165 -12.82 -3.19 8.77
CA ILE A 165 -12.24 -1.98 9.37
C ILE A 165 -12.10 -2.15 10.89
N PRO A 166 -13.13 -2.61 11.63
CA PRO A 166 -12.99 -2.90 13.07
C PRO A 166 -11.91 -3.95 13.38
N PHE A 167 -11.78 -4.99 12.57
CA PHE A 167 -10.70 -5.97 12.72
C PHE A 167 -9.33 -5.33 12.56
N ILE A 168 -9.12 -4.49 11.55
CA ILE A 168 -7.84 -3.80 11.34
C ILE A 168 -7.55 -2.81 12.47
N GLU A 169 -8.52 -2.00 12.88
CA GLU A 169 -8.35 -0.99 13.93
C GLU A 169 -8.17 -1.55 15.34
N SER A 170 -8.61 -2.78 15.59
CA SER A 170 -8.42 -3.46 16.87
C SER A 170 -7.10 -4.25 16.92
N ASN A 171 -6.58 -4.69 15.78
CA ASN A 171 -5.39 -5.55 15.71
C ASN A 171 -4.12 -4.80 15.29
N TYR A 172 -4.24 -3.59 14.74
CA TYR A 172 -3.12 -2.81 14.25
C TYR A 172 -3.21 -1.35 14.71
N LYS A 173 -2.08 -0.65 14.70
CA LYS A 173 -1.96 0.80 14.91
C LYS A 173 -2.54 1.63 13.75
N ALA A 174 -3.75 1.30 13.33
CA ALA A 174 -4.46 1.92 12.22
C ALA A 174 -5.20 3.19 12.68
N SER A 175 -5.12 4.24 11.86
CA SER A 175 -5.91 5.45 12.04
C SER A 175 -7.39 5.17 11.83
N ARG A 176 -8.23 5.69 12.73
CA ARG A 176 -9.69 5.58 12.65
C ARG A 176 -10.36 6.64 11.78
N THR A 177 -9.58 7.60 11.29
CA THR A 177 -10.09 8.74 10.52
C THR A 177 -9.38 8.90 9.20
N ASP A 178 -8.32 8.12 8.95
CA ASP A 178 -7.47 8.28 7.78
C ASP A 178 -7.37 7.01 6.93
N ARG A 179 -8.32 6.88 5.99
CA ARG A 179 -8.55 5.66 5.21
C ARG A 179 -8.65 5.96 3.72
N THR A 180 -7.84 5.25 2.95
CA THR A 180 -7.85 5.29 1.49
C THR A 180 -8.47 4.01 0.93
N LEU A 181 -9.40 4.12 -0.02
CA LEU A 181 -9.89 2.97 -0.81
C LEU A 181 -9.29 3.00 -2.21
N MET A 182 -8.76 1.86 -2.66
CA MET A 182 -7.96 1.78 -3.87
C MET A 182 -8.34 0.57 -4.74
N GLY A 183 -8.57 0.79 -6.04
CA GLY A 183 -9.00 -0.29 -6.93
C GLY A 183 -8.93 0.02 -8.43
N SER A 184 -8.96 -1.03 -9.25
CA SER A 184 -8.92 -0.92 -10.72
C SER A 184 -10.12 -1.63 -11.36
N SER A 185 -10.61 -1.17 -12.51
CA SER A 185 -11.67 -1.91 -13.25
C SER A 185 -12.95 -2.08 -12.41
N PHE A 186 -13.44 -3.30 -12.14
CA PHE A 186 -14.53 -3.51 -11.17
C PHE A 186 -14.18 -3.00 -9.78
N GLY A 187 -12.93 -3.15 -9.32
CA GLY A 187 -12.49 -2.51 -8.07
C GLY A 187 -12.63 -0.98 -8.13
N GLY A 188 -12.34 -0.35 -9.29
CA GLY A 188 -12.58 1.08 -9.49
C GLY A 188 -14.06 1.45 -9.49
N LEU A 189 -14.93 0.59 -10.03
CA LEU A 189 -16.39 0.74 -9.95
C LEU A 189 -16.89 0.65 -8.50
N PHE A 190 -16.41 -0.31 -7.72
CA PHE A 190 -16.71 -0.42 -6.30
C PHE A 190 -16.22 0.80 -5.50
N THR A 191 -15.02 1.27 -5.80
CA THR A 191 -14.46 2.49 -5.21
C THR A 191 -15.37 3.69 -5.47
N LEU A 192 -15.86 3.88 -6.71
CA LEU A 192 -16.82 4.96 -7.03
C LEU A 192 -18.20 4.74 -6.38
N TYR A 193 -18.68 3.49 -6.32
CA TYR A 193 -19.93 3.17 -5.62
C TYR A 193 -19.84 3.59 -4.15
N THR A 194 -18.73 3.24 -3.48
CA THR A 194 -18.46 3.60 -2.08
C THR A 194 -18.36 5.12 -1.92
N PHE A 195 -17.58 5.78 -2.78
CA PHE A 195 -17.41 7.23 -2.78
C PHE A 195 -18.73 8.00 -2.86
N LEU A 196 -19.68 7.55 -3.69
CA LEU A 196 -20.93 8.28 -3.95
C LEU A 196 -22.10 7.88 -3.03
N ASN A 197 -22.11 6.66 -2.50
CA ASN A 197 -23.23 6.16 -1.71
C ASN A 197 -22.94 6.11 -0.20
N HIS A 198 -21.66 6.13 0.19
CA HIS A 198 -21.21 5.88 1.55
C HIS A 198 -20.10 6.85 1.96
N THR A 199 -20.40 8.15 1.86
CA THR A 199 -19.45 9.21 2.23
C THR A 199 -19.08 9.17 3.71
N GLY A 200 -17.85 9.59 4.03
CA GLY A 200 -17.35 9.69 5.40
C GLY A 200 -16.64 8.44 5.94
N LEU A 201 -16.79 7.26 5.32
CA LEU A 201 -16.03 6.07 5.74
C LEU A 201 -14.55 6.15 5.31
N PHE A 202 -14.33 6.54 4.07
CA PHE A 202 -13.03 6.83 3.49
C PHE A 202 -12.96 8.30 3.10
N ASN A 203 -11.78 8.91 3.28
CA ASN A 203 -11.49 10.30 2.93
C ASN A 203 -10.64 10.41 1.65
N ARG A 204 -10.08 9.30 1.17
CA ARG A 204 -9.25 9.24 -0.04
C ARG A 204 -9.65 8.06 -0.93
N TYR A 205 -9.65 8.30 -2.23
CA TYR A 205 -10.03 7.31 -3.24
C TYR A 205 -9.02 7.36 -4.38
N VAL A 206 -8.41 6.21 -4.70
CA VAL A 206 -7.46 6.08 -5.80
C VAL A 206 -7.94 4.99 -6.74
N LEU A 207 -8.24 5.34 -7.98
CA LEU A 207 -8.73 4.36 -8.93
C LEU A 207 -8.18 4.52 -10.33
N THR A 208 -8.21 3.41 -11.06
CA THR A 208 -7.72 3.36 -12.44
C THR A 208 -8.59 2.48 -13.31
N SER A 209 -8.87 2.94 -14.52
CA SER A 209 -9.70 2.27 -15.52
C SER A 209 -11.06 1.80 -14.96
N PRO A 210 -11.83 2.65 -14.25
CA PRO A 210 -13.09 2.22 -13.62
C PRO A 210 -14.08 1.70 -14.67
N ALA A 211 -14.85 0.67 -14.32
CA ALA A 211 -15.85 0.08 -15.21
C ALA A 211 -17.13 0.96 -15.30
N LEU A 212 -16.99 2.17 -15.83
CA LEU A 212 -18.06 3.19 -15.86
C LEU A 212 -19.27 2.80 -16.71
N GLY A 213 -19.08 1.95 -17.72
CA GLY A 213 -20.17 1.43 -18.56
C GLY A 213 -21.05 0.37 -17.88
N TRP A 214 -20.75 -0.01 -16.63
CA TRP A 214 -21.53 -1.02 -15.90
C TRP A 214 -23.00 -0.62 -15.79
N ASP A 215 -23.89 -1.57 -16.11
CA ASP A 215 -25.34 -1.43 -16.03
C ASP A 215 -25.86 -0.10 -16.62
N ASN A 216 -25.47 0.15 -17.88
CA ASN A 216 -25.82 1.35 -18.63
C ASN A 216 -25.38 2.65 -17.96
N GLY A 217 -24.23 2.63 -17.26
CA GLY A 217 -23.71 3.81 -16.60
C GLY A 217 -24.37 4.09 -15.25
N ILE A 218 -24.62 3.07 -14.43
CA ILE A 218 -25.29 3.23 -13.13
C ILE A 218 -24.61 4.27 -12.22
N ILE A 219 -23.30 4.46 -12.36
CA ILE A 219 -22.54 5.43 -11.57
C ILE A 219 -23.00 6.87 -11.77
N TYR A 220 -23.48 7.23 -12.97
CA TYR A 220 -24.04 8.54 -13.25
C TYR A 220 -25.32 8.79 -12.44
N LYS A 221 -26.12 7.74 -12.23
CA LYS A 221 -27.32 7.81 -11.40
C LYS A 221 -26.97 7.99 -9.92
N TYR A 222 -25.95 7.27 -9.42
CA TYR A 222 -25.50 7.46 -8.04
C TYR A 222 -24.98 8.87 -7.79
N GLU A 223 -24.21 9.42 -8.73
CA GLU A 223 -23.72 10.79 -8.63
C GLU A 223 -24.87 11.80 -8.64
N ASN A 224 -25.83 11.67 -9.56
CA ASN A 224 -27.01 12.55 -9.59
C ASN A 224 -27.79 12.52 -8.27
N ASN A 225 -28.05 11.31 -7.73
CA ASN A 225 -28.75 11.14 -6.47
C ASN A 225 -28.00 11.76 -5.28
N TYR A 226 -26.66 11.74 -5.30
CA TYR A 226 -25.84 12.40 -4.29
C TYR A 226 -25.95 13.92 -4.42
N ALA A 227 -25.83 14.46 -5.64
CA ALA A 227 -25.89 15.88 -5.96
C ALA A 227 -27.22 16.55 -5.59
N GLU A 228 -28.32 15.81 -5.67
CA GLU A 228 -29.65 16.28 -5.29
C GLU A 228 -29.78 16.58 -3.79
N LYS A 229 -28.97 15.91 -2.96
CA LYS A 229 -29.09 15.94 -1.50
C LYS A 229 -27.93 16.66 -0.82
N ASN A 230 -26.79 16.75 -1.48
CA ASN A 230 -25.54 17.19 -0.86
C ASN A 230 -24.83 18.26 -1.71
N LYS A 231 -24.18 19.20 -1.01
CA LYS A 231 -23.25 20.17 -1.61
C LYS A 231 -21.81 19.94 -1.17
N ASP A 232 -21.62 19.28 -0.03
CA ASP A 232 -20.31 18.96 0.51
C ASP A 232 -19.92 17.54 0.12
N LEU A 233 -18.64 17.33 -0.18
CA LEU A 233 -18.07 16.02 -0.48
C LEU A 233 -16.61 16.01 0.03
N PRO A 234 -16.40 15.99 1.37
CA PRO A 234 -15.09 16.12 1.99
C PRO A 234 -14.22 14.89 1.73
N ALA A 235 -13.57 14.85 0.56
CA ALA A 235 -12.80 13.71 0.08
C ALA A 235 -11.82 14.11 -1.03
N LYS A 236 -10.76 13.32 -1.17
CA LYS A 236 -9.85 13.38 -2.32
C LYS A 236 -10.10 12.19 -3.24
N LEU A 237 -10.33 12.45 -4.53
CA LEU A 237 -10.51 11.42 -5.56
C LEU A 237 -9.44 11.57 -6.64
N TYR A 238 -8.66 10.51 -6.87
CA TYR A 238 -7.83 10.40 -8.05
C TYR A 238 -8.35 9.33 -9.00
N MET A 239 -8.53 9.68 -10.27
CA MET A 239 -8.93 8.76 -11.32
C MET A 239 -7.95 8.76 -12.49
N ALA A 240 -7.53 7.57 -12.93
CA ALA A 240 -6.78 7.42 -14.17
C ALA A 240 -7.48 6.46 -15.15
N VAL A 241 -7.14 6.55 -16.43
CA VAL A 241 -7.58 5.60 -17.48
C VAL A 241 -6.47 5.43 -18.51
N GLY A 242 -6.34 4.25 -19.10
CA GLY A 242 -5.47 4.02 -20.25
C GLY A 242 -5.99 4.73 -21.50
N GLY A 243 -5.14 5.48 -22.19
CA GLY A 243 -5.51 6.23 -23.39
C GLY A 243 -5.88 5.37 -24.60
N LEU A 244 -5.60 4.06 -24.56
CA LEU A 244 -5.98 3.10 -25.59
C LEU A 244 -7.28 2.34 -25.26
N GLU A 245 -7.94 2.64 -24.14
CA GLU A 245 -9.17 1.96 -23.75
C GLU A 245 -10.40 2.49 -24.50
N SER A 246 -11.31 1.59 -24.84
CA SER A 246 -12.60 1.96 -25.46
C SER A 246 -13.54 2.71 -24.51
N ASN A 247 -13.31 2.65 -23.20
CA ASN A 247 -14.09 3.35 -22.17
C ASN A 247 -13.65 4.81 -21.94
N LEU A 248 -12.62 5.30 -22.65
CA LEU A 248 -12.08 6.65 -22.48
C LEU A 248 -13.17 7.75 -22.57
N PRO A 249 -14.12 7.72 -23.53
CA PRO A 249 -15.18 8.73 -23.58
C PRO A 249 -16.08 8.75 -22.34
N ASP A 250 -16.36 7.58 -21.74
CA ASP A 250 -17.15 7.51 -20.50
C ASP A 250 -16.35 8.07 -19.32
N PHE A 251 -15.04 7.85 -19.29
CA PHE A 251 -14.15 8.44 -18.30
C PHE A 251 -14.15 9.96 -18.36
N GLU A 252 -13.96 10.53 -19.56
CA GLU A 252 -13.95 11.98 -19.76
C GLU A 252 -15.29 12.61 -19.37
N LYS A 253 -16.40 11.99 -19.80
CA LYS A 253 -17.75 12.45 -19.48
C LYS A 253 -18.02 12.43 -17.97
N PHE A 254 -17.68 11.34 -17.28
CA PHE A 254 -17.90 11.25 -15.84
C PHE A 254 -16.98 12.20 -15.04
N ALA A 255 -15.71 12.34 -15.45
CA ALA A 255 -14.80 13.31 -14.87
C ALA A 255 -15.31 14.75 -15.00
N GLN A 256 -15.78 15.13 -16.19
CA GLN A 256 -16.36 16.44 -16.43
C GLN A 256 -17.63 16.67 -15.60
N GLN A 257 -18.48 15.64 -15.45
CA GLN A 257 -19.66 15.73 -14.61
C GLN A 257 -19.28 16.05 -13.15
N LEU A 258 -18.33 15.33 -12.55
CA LEU A 258 -17.88 15.58 -11.18
C LEU A 258 -17.27 16.98 -11.03
N GLN A 259 -16.44 17.42 -11.98
CA GLN A 259 -15.84 18.76 -11.96
C GLN A 259 -16.92 19.86 -12.01
N ASN A 260 -17.94 19.71 -12.84
CA ASN A 260 -19.00 20.70 -13.00
C ASN A 260 -19.92 20.83 -11.78
N ARG A 261 -19.88 19.89 -10.83
CA ARG A 261 -20.70 19.94 -9.62
C ARG A 261 -20.23 20.99 -8.62
N ASN A 262 -18.94 21.31 -8.62
CA ASN A 262 -18.32 22.21 -7.64
C ASN A 262 -18.70 21.85 -6.19
N TYR A 263 -18.55 20.56 -5.83
CA TYR A 263 -18.77 20.14 -4.44
C TYR A 263 -17.79 20.85 -3.50
N ASN A 264 -18.27 21.28 -2.33
CA ASN A 264 -17.41 21.85 -1.30
C ASN A 264 -16.50 20.76 -0.71
N GLU A 265 -15.27 21.15 -0.35
CA GLU A 265 -14.28 20.27 0.30
C GLU A 265 -13.88 19.04 -0.54
N PHE A 266 -14.15 19.08 -1.85
CA PHE A 266 -13.80 18.01 -2.79
C PHE A 266 -12.54 18.36 -3.59
N GLU A 267 -11.54 17.49 -3.54
CA GLU A 267 -10.36 17.58 -4.40
C GLU A 267 -10.34 16.43 -5.41
N MET A 268 -10.19 16.76 -6.68
CA MET A 268 -10.17 15.76 -7.76
C MET A 268 -8.93 15.89 -8.63
N GLY A 269 -8.26 14.76 -8.88
CA GLY A 269 -7.22 14.62 -9.88
C GLY A 269 -7.63 13.61 -10.95
N THR A 270 -7.38 13.92 -12.22
CA THR A 270 -7.61 12.98 -13.33
C THR A 270 -6.40 12.84 -14.22
N ARG A 271 -6.25 11.68 -14.86
CA ARG A 271 -5.18 11.45 -15.83
C ARG A 271 -5.55 10.44 -16.91
N ILE A 272 -5.33 10.81 -18.16
CA ILE A 272 -5.31 9.88 -19.29
C ILE A 272 -3.87 9.43 -19.48
N LEU A 273 -3.63 8.13 -19.44
CA LEU A 273 -2.31 7.52 -19.52
C LEU A 273 -1.99 7.18 -20.98
N GLU A 274 -1.20 8.02 -21.63
CA GLU A 274 -0.87 7.90 -23.05
C GLU A 274 -0.21 6.56 -23.39
N GLY A 275 -0.67 5.90 -24.46
CA GLY A 275 -0.11 4.61 -24.91
C GLY A 275 -0.38 3.42 -24.00
N ILE A 276 -1.15 3.61 -22.91
CA ILE A 276 -1.45 2.57 -21.93
C ILE A 276 -2.83 1.96 -22.19
N GLY A 277 -2.92 0.62 -22.07
CA GLY A 277 -4.17 -0.14 -22.07
C GLY A 277 -4.67 -0.49 -20.66
N HIS A 278 -5.78 -1.23 -20.57
CA HIS A 278 -6.54 -1.46 -19.33
C HIS A 278 -5.71 -1.97 -18.13
N SER A 279 -4.94 -3.04 -18.27
CA SER A 279 -4.17 -3.58 -17.14
C SER A 279 -2.89 -2.79 -16.85
N GLY A 280 -2.33 -2.11 -17.86
CA GLY A 280 -1.10 -1.33 -17.72
C GLY A 280 -1.28 -0.03 -16.95
N SER A 281 -2.52 0.45 -16.82
CA SER A 281 -2.86 1.71 -16.15
C SER A 281 -2.53 1.71 -14.66
N LYS A 282 -2.46 0.53 -14.05
CA LYS A 282 -2.28 0.37 -12.60
C LYS A 282 -0.99 0.97 -12.08
N ALA A 283 0.16 0.70 -12.71
CA ALA A 283 1.45 1.13 -12.18
C ALA A 283 1.56 2.67 -12.08
N GLU A 284 1.31 3.38 -13.18
CA GLU A 284 1.34 4.85 -13.18
C GLU A 284 0.15 5.44 -12.43
N GLY A 285 -1.06 4.93 -12.66
CA GLY A 285 -2.29 5.44 -12.04
C GLY A 285 -2.25 5.34 -10.52
N PHE A 286 -1.81 4.23 -9.96
CA PHE A 286 -1.66 4.06 -8.52
C PHE A 286 -0.54 4.91 -7.94
N THR A 287 0.61 5.03 -8.62
CA THR A 287 1.71 5.88 -8.18
C THR A 287 1.27 7.34 -8.09
N ARG A 288 0.69 7.88 -9.16
CA ARG A 288 0.20 9.27 -9.21
C ARG A 288 -0.97 9.50 -8.27
N GLY A 289 -1.85 8.51 -8.14
CA GLY A 289 -3.00 8.61 -7.26
C GLY A 289 -2.62 8.68 -5.80
N LEU A 290 -1.69 7.84 -5.34
CA LEU A 290 -1.17 7.91 -3.99
C LEU A 290 -0.48 9.27 -3.72
N GLN A 291 0.37 9.74 -4.64
CA GLN A 291 0.98 11.08 -4.54
C GLN A 291 -0.07 12.19 -4.40
N PHE A 292 -1.15 12.13 -5.18
CA PHE A 292 -2.21 13.13 -5.16
C PHE A 292 -2.98 13.12 -3.84
N VAL A 293 -3.48 11.95 -3.41
CA VAL A 293 -4.37 11.89 -2.23
C VAL A 293 -3.63 12.07 -0.91
N PHE A 294 -2.33 11.76 -0.87
CA PHE A 294 -1.45 12.03 0.28
C PHE A 294 -0.63 13.32 0.13
N SER A 295 -0.92 14.14 -0.89
CA SER A 295 -0.26 15.42 -1.06
C SER A 295 -0.43 16.27 0.20
N LYS A 296 0.67 16.85 0.65
CA LYS A 296 0.66 17.82 1.74
C LYS A 296 0.08 19.15 1.26
N PRO A 297 -0.62 19.89 2.12
CA PRO A 297 -0.98 21.27 1.83
C PRO A 297 0.25 22.08 1.41
N SER A 298 0.09 22.94 0.41
CA SER A 298 1.08 23.93 0.01
C SER A 298 0.41 25.31 0.08
N LEU A 299 0.75 26.06 1.12
CA LEU A 299 0.22 27.39 1.38
C LEU A 299 1.11 28.45 0.74
N ASN A 300 0.48 29.42 0.07
CA ASN A 300 1.16 30.65 -0.34
C ASN A 300 1.12 31.63 0.83
N LEU A 301 2.21 31.70 1.59
CA LEU A 301 2.34 32.64 2.70
C LEU A 301 2.80 34.02 2.20
N ASP A 302 2.32 35.08 2.87
CA ASP A 302 2.78 36.43 2.61
C ASP A 302 4.27 36.58 2.93
N ASP A 303 4.97 37.41 2.16
CA ASP A 303 6.41 37.68 2.35
C ASP A 303 6.72 38.11 3.79
N ASN A 304 5.86 38.92 4.41
CA ASN A 304 6.06 39.37 5.80
C ASN A 304 6.08 38.21 6.81
N ILE A 305 5.35 37.12 6.53
CA ILE A 305 5.40 35.90 7.35
C ILE A 305 6.69 35.16 7.05
N LEU A 306 7.01 34.93 5.78
CA LEU A 306 8.20 34.20 5.36
C LEU A 306 9.51 34.85 5.85
N GLN A 307 9.58 36.18 5.85
CA GLN A 307 10.74 36.95 6.30
C GLN A 307 11.11 36.68 7.76
N GLN A 308 10.16 36.25 8.61
CA GLN A 308 10.43 35.89 10.01
C GLN A 308 11.38 34.69 10.13
N TYR A 309 11.38 33.82 9.12
CA TYR A 309 12.17 32.59 9.08
C TYR A 309 13.56 32.77 8.44
N THR A 310 13.87 33.94 7.87
CA THR A 310 15.18 34.17 7.24
C THR A 310 16.30 34.32 8.26
N GLY A 311 17.53 34.00 7.86
CA GLY A 311 18.73 34.15 8.68
C GLY A 311 19.65 32.92 8.60
N THR A 312 20.72 32.93 9.40
CA THR A 312 21.64 31.79 9.50
C THR A 312 21.19 30.80 10.57
N TYR A 313 21.30 29.52 10.27
CA TYR A 313 20.95 28.42 11.16
C TYR A 313 22.13 27.45 11.29
N GLU A 314 22.35 26.91 12.48
CA GLU A 314 23.42 25.95 12.77
C GLU A 314 22.81 24.59 13.17
N LEU A 315 23.19 23.54 12.43
CA LEU A 315 22.82 22.15 12.72
C LEU A 315 23.66 21.61 13.88
N SER A 316 23.25 20.47 14.46
CA SER A 316 24.01 19.78 15.51
C SER A 316 25.44 19.42 15.08
N SER A 317 25.63 19.15 13.79
CA SER A 317 26.92 18.88 13.13
C SER A 317 27.83 20.09 12.95
N LYS A 318 27.41 21.29 13.41
CA LYS A 318 28.09 22.58 13.21
C LYS A 318 28.11 23.07 11.76
N ILE A 319 27.39 22.41 10.86
CA ILE A 319 27.12 22.93 9.52
C ILE A 319 26.17 24.12 9.64
N ARG A 320 26.49 25.20 8.94
CA ARG A 320 25.63 26.39 8.84
C ARG A 320 24.91 26.41 7.50
N ILE A 321 23.63 26.74 7.55
CA ILE A 321 22.78 26.97 6.39
C ILE A 321 22.18 28.37 6.49
N ASN A 322 21.82 28.96 5.36
CA ASN A 322 21.08 30.22 5.35
C ASN A 322 19.67 29.97 4.85
N ILE A 323 18.68 30.58 5.49
CA ILE A 323 17.31 30.60 5.00
C ILE A 323 17.02 31.98 4.44
N VAL A 324 16.54 32.02 3.20
CA VAL A 324 16.26 33.27 2.47
C VAL A 324 14.87 33.21 1.83
N VAL A 325 14.30 34.38 1.55
CA VAL A 325 13.07 34.51 0.77
C VAL A 325 13.43 35.06 -0.61
N GLU A 326 12.97 34.37 -1.65
CA GLU A 326 13.10 34.81 -3.04
C GLU A 326 11.80 34.49 -3.80
N ASN A 327 11.24 35.47 -4.52
CA ASN A 327 10.01 35.30 -5.31
C ASN A 327 8.87 34.63 -4.51
N ASN A 328 8.59 35.10 -3.30
CA ASN A 328 7.58 34.56 -2.38
C ASN A 328 7.78 33.09 -1.97
N ASN A 329 9.01 32.59 -2.04
CA ASN A 329 9.34 31.24 -1.61
C ASN A 329 10.46 31.27 -0.58
N LEU A 330 10.38 30.36 0.40
CA LEU A 330 11.41 30.15 1.40
C LEU A 330 12.42 29.12 0.89
N TYR A 331 13.71 29.45 0.91
CA TYR A 331 14.78 28.57 0.47
C TYR A 331 15.78 28.32 1.58
N VAL A 332 16.26 27.08 1.69
CA VAL A 332 17.51 26.74 2.37
C VAL A 332 18.64 26.82 1.35
N LEU A 333 19.63 27.67 1.64
CA LEU A 333 20.91 27.74 0.95
C LEU A 333 21.92 26.85 1.67
N LEU A 334 22.41 25.84 0.96
CA LEU A 334 23.47 24.96 1.44
C LEU A 334 24.86 25.59 1.24
N PRO A 335 25.91 25.10 1.94
CA PRO A 335 27.27 25.64 1.81
C PRO A 335 27.86 25.63 0.39
N ASP A 336 27.35 24.76 -0.48
CA ASP A 336 27.74 24.67 -1.91
C ASP A 336 26.94 25.61 -2.83
N ASN A 337 26.11 26.50 -2.25
CA ASN A 337 25.18 27.41 -2.90
C ASN A 337 24.00 26.75 -3.62
N SER A 338 23.78 25.44 -3.45
CA SER A 338 22.53 24.82 -3.88
C SER A 338 21.35 25.33 -3.05
N LYS A 339 20.18 25.44 -3.68
CA LYS A 339 18.94 25.92 -3.04
C LYS A 339 17.94 24.79 -2.95
N ILE A 340 17.33 24.64 -1.77
CA ILE A 340 16.22 23.73 -1.53
C ILE A 340 15.01 24.57 -1.15
N ILE A 341 13.90 24.39 -1.84
CA ILE A 341 12.65 25.07 -1.51
C ILE A 341 11.98 24.41 -0.30
N LEU A 342 11.53 25.24 0.64
CA LEU A 342 10.67 24.86 1.75
C LEU A 342 9.23 25.23 1.41
N GLN A 343 8.40 24.22 1.21
CA GLN A 343 6.96 24.36 0.98
C GLN A 343 6.25 24.52 2.32
N ALA A 344 5.39 25.53 2.45
CA ALA A 344 4.63 25.76 3.68
C ALA A 344 3.43 24.81 3.76
N GLU A 345 3.38 23.98 4.79
CA GLU A 345 2.22 23.16 5.14
C GLU A 345 1.28 23.92 6.09
N THR A 346 1.86 24.67 7.04
CA THR A 346 1.18 25.63 7.91
C THR A 346 1.97 26.95 7.92
N GLU A 347 1.58 27.94 8.71
CA GLU A 347 2.39 29.16 8.88
C GLU A 347 3.79 28.88 9.46
N SER A 348 3.98 27.79 10.21
CA SER A 348 5.23 27.46 10.92
C SER A 348 5.83 26.10 10.55
N ASP A 349 5.11 25.27 9.81
CA ASP A 349 5.55 23.94 9.39
C ASP A 349 5.83 23.95 7.89
N PHE A 350 7.03 23.49 7.54
CA PHE A 350 7.49 23.43 6.16
C PHE A 350 8.02 22.04 5.83
N TYR A 351 8.04 21.70 4.55
CA TYR A 351 8.60 20.44 4.06
C TYR A 351 9.36 20.62 2.75
N VAL A 352 10.21 19.64 2.43
CA VAL A 352 10.87 19.55 1.12
C VAL A 352 10.07 18.59 0.25
N ASN A 353 9.68 19.01 -0.94
CA ASN A 353 8.99 18.12 -1.87
C ASN A 353 10.00 17.13 -2.49
N GLY A 354 9.68 15.84 -2.50
CA GLY A 354 10.58 14.80 -3.00
C GLY A 354 11.69 14.35 -2.02
N GLU A 355 11.56 14.68 -0.73
CA GLU A 355 12.38 14.13 0.35
C GLU A 355 11.56 14.05 1.64
N TYR A 356 11.72 13.01 2.46
CA TYR A 356 11.08 12.97 3.79
C TYR A 356 11.85 13.89 4.76
N SER A 357 11.61 15.19 4.64
CA SER A 357 12.24 16.26 5.41
C SER A 357 11.19 17.31 5.80
N ASN A 358 10.93 17.46 7.10
CA ASN A 358 10.01 18.45 7.68
C ASN A 358 10.76 19.41 8.61
N ALA A 359 10.42 20.68 8.56
CA ALA A 359 10.94 21.74 9.41
C ALA A 359 9.80 22.38 10.20
N HIS A 360 9.79 22.16 11.51
CA HIS A 360 8.81 22.74 12.43
C HIS A 360 9.44 23.94 13.14
N PHE A 361 9.19 25.15 12.65
CA PHE A 361 9.78 26.36 13.22
C PHE A 361 9.21 26.67 14.60
N GLN A 362 10.10 27.10 15.49
CA GLN A 362 9.75 27.45 16.86
C GLN A 362 10.00 28.93 17.11
N LYS A 363 9.07 29.54 17.84
CA LYS A 363 9.13 30.92 18.30
C LYS A 363 9.23 30.95 19.82
N ASP A 364 9.95 31.93 20.36
CA ASP A 364 9.95 32.21 21.80
C ASP A 364 8.67 32.96 22.23
N ASP A 365 8.55 33.26 23.53
CA ASP A 365 7.42 33.98 24.12
C ASP A 365 7.20 35.40 23.52
N SER A 366 8.22 35.96 22.85
CA SER A 366 8.12 37.24 22.15
C SER A 366 7.69 37.10 20.69
N GLY A 367 7.48 35.88 20.21
CA GLY A 367 7.14 35.57 18.83
C GLY A 367 8.35 35.51 17.88
N LYS A 368 9.57 35.58 18.40
CA LYS A 368 10.79 35.56 17.57
C LYS A 368 11.20 34.11 17.28
N VAL A 369 11.49 33.83 16.01
CA VAL A 369 11.97 32.50 15.58
C VAL A 369 13.34 32.20 16.21
N THR A 370 13.44 31.11 16.96
CA THR A 370 14.68 30.66 17.64
C THR A 370 15.38 29.52 16.89
N GLY A 371 14.68 28.85 15.99
CA GLY A 371 15.16 27.68 15.28
C GLY A 371 14.01 26.87 14.71
N PHE A 372 14.30 25.64 14.32
CA PHE A 372 13.28 24.68 13.92
C PHE A 372 13.70 23.25 14.27
N LYS A 373 12.71 22.40 14.52
CA LYS A 373 12.92 20.97 14.62
C LYS A 373 12.95 20.39 13.20
N LEU A 374 14.09 19.85 12.80
CA LEU A 374 14.24 19.13 11.53
C LEU A 374 13.93 17.65 11.77
N GLN A 375 12.86 17.16 11.16
CA GLN A 375 12.51 15.76 11.13
C GLN A 375 12.88 15.15 9.78
N ARG A 376 13.71 14.10 9.81
CA ARG A 376 14.09 13.31 8.65
C ARG A 376 13.83 11.84 8.93
N TYR A 377 12.76 11.32 8.34
CA TYR A 377 12.22 10.00 8.70
C TYR A 377 11.97 9.90 10.22
N ASN A 378 12.65 8.98 10.91
CA ASN A 378 12.59 8.78 12.35
C ASN A 378 13.67 9.53 13.14
N ARG A 379 14.50 10.35 12.46
CA ARG A 379 15.54 11.14 13.11
C ARG A 379 15.05 12.56 13.26
N GLU A 380 15.39 13.15 14.39
CA GLU A 380 15.05 14.53 14.70
C GLU A 380 16.28 15.23 15.26
N GLU A 381 16.47 16.48 14.84
CA GLU A 381 17.42 17.38 15.46
C GLU A 381 16.82 18.78 15.57
N PHE A 382 17.27 19.56 16.55
CA PHE A 382 16.94 20.97 16.61
C PHE A 382 18.02 21.78 15.90
N VAL A 383 17.60 22.59 14.93
CA VAL A 383 18.46 23.50 14.18
C VAL A 383 18.28 24.89 14.74
N THR A 384 19.34 25.43 15.34
CA THR A 384 19.29 26.70 16.07
C THR A 384 19.46 27.86 15.10
N LYS A 385 18.58 28.87 15.18
CA LYS A 385 18.78 30.14 14.51
C LYS A 385 19.89 30.90 15.23
N ILE A 386 21.00 31.16 14.54
CA ILE A 386 22.07 31.98 15.09
C ILE A 386 21.82 33.43 14.67
N THR A 387 21.93 34.34 15.63
CA THR A 387 21.83 35.78 15.34
C THR A 387 22.90 36.17 14.34
N ASP A 388 22.53 36.96 13.34
CA ASP A 388 23.49 37.67 12.50
C ASP A 388 24.51 38.33 13.42
N ASP A 389 25.77 37.93 13.31
CA ASP A 389 26.86 38.74 13.86
C ASP A 389 26.67 40.11 13.22
N LYS A 390 26.23 41.08 14.03
CA LYS A 390 26.13 42.48 13.64
C LYS A 390 27.45 42.85 12.96
N LYS A 391 27.41 43.04 11.65
CA LYS A 391 28.46 43.79 10.96
C LYS A 391 28.33 45.26 11.30
#